data_AF-A0A2U9ST04-F1
#
_entry.id   AF-A0A2U9ST04-F1
#
_cell.length_a   1.000
_cell.length_b   1.000
_cell.length_c   1.000
_cell.angle_alpha   90.00
_cell.angle_beta   90.00
_cell.angle_gamma   90.00
#
_symmetry.space_group_name_H-M   'P 1'
#
loop_
_entity.id
_entity.type
_entity.pdbx_description
1 polymer ?
#
loop_
_entity_poly.entity_id
_entity_poly.type
_entity_poly.pdbx_seq_one_letter_code
_entity_poly.pdbx_strand_id
1 'polypeptide(L)'
;MHVKAKVYLPMDEGGMTFVSTESLNPSELVIFLKTVMQAKNASQDEESFAMYEDLWNQLIEKLRQDARFIDFGGLDKLGHWC
;
A
#
# COMPACT_ATOMS: atom_id res chain seq x y z
N MET A 1 10.75 6.35 6.76
CA MET A 1 11.11 7.12 5.54
C MET A 1 11.62 6.24 4.39
N HIS A 2 12.38 5.17 4.66
CA HIS A 2 12.97 4.31 3.61
C HIS A 2 11.98 3.68 2.62
N VAL A 3 10.84 3.15 3.09
CA VAL A 3 9.83 2.50 2.24
C VAL A 3 9.22 3.50 1.23
N LYS A 4 8.90 4.73 1.67
CA LYS A 4 8.39 5.78 0.78
C LYS A 4 9.40 6.11 -0.32
N ALA A 5 10.67 6.33 0.04
CA ALA A 5 11.72 6.66 -0.92
C ALA A 5 11.86 5.56 -1.99
N LYS A 6 11.87 4.28 -1.58
CA LYS A 6 11.90 3.16 -2.53
C LYS A 6 10.69 3.13 -3.48
N VAL A 7 9.48 3.33 -2.94
CA VAL A 7 8.24 3.23 -3.72
C VAL A 7 8.12 4.39 -4.72
N TYR A 8 8.49 5.59 -4.29
CA TYR A 8 8.33 6.82 -5.05
C TYR A 8 9.51 7.12 -5.97
N LEU A 9 10.61 6.36 -5.88
CA LEU A 9 11.82 6.54 -6.70
C LEU A 9 11.53 6.72 -8.21
N PRO A 10 10.67 5.91 -8.87
CA PRO A 10 10.41 6.11 -10.30
C PRO A 10 9.81 7.48 -10.61
N MET A 11 8.99 8.02 -9.70
CA MET A 11 8.37 9.33 -9.86
C MET A 11 9.30 10.47 -9.45
N ASP A 12 9.91 10.38 -8.25
CA ASP A 12 10.70 11.45 -7.65
C ASP A 12 12.05 11.66 -8.39
N GLU A 13 12.71 10.58 -8.82
CA GLU A 13 14.01 10.63 -9.49
C GLU A 13 13.95 10.23 -10.96
N GLY A 14 12.99 9.36 -11.33
CA GLY A 14 12.85 8.84 -12.69
C GLY A 14 11.95 9.66 -13.63
N GLY A 15 11.25 10.69 -13.11
CA GLY A 15 10.32 11.51 -13.90
C GLY A 15 9.10 10.74 -14.43
N MET A 16 8.81 9.57 -13.86
CA MET A 16 7.67 8.74 -14.26
C MET A 16 6.37 9.19 -13.60
N THR A 17 5.24 8.77 -14.16
CA THR A 17 3.90 9.02 -13.59
C THR A 17 3.36 7.83 -12.78
N PHE A 18 4.25 6.96 -12.30
CA PHE A 18 3.90 5.80 -11.50
C PHE A 18 4.85 5.65 -10.30
N VAL A 19 4.37 4.96 -9.27
CA VAL A 19 5.15 4.47 -8.14
C VAL A 19 5.18 2.94 -8.18
N SER A 20 6.21 2.32 -7.60
CA SER A 20 6.39 0.86 -7.69
C SER A 20 6.73 0.24 -6.35
N THR A 21 6.01 -0.80 -5.95
CA THR A 21 6.32 -1.57 -4.73
C THR A 21 7.22 -2.77 -5.01
N GLU A 22 7.71 -2.96 -6.24
CA GLU A 22 8.41 -4.19 -6.66
C GLU A 22 9.71 -4.46 -5.88
N SER A 23 10.43 -3.41 -5.49
CA SER A 23 11.71 -3.51 -4.77
C SER A 23 11.57 -3.77 -3.27
N LEU A 24 10.33 -3.76 -2.76
CA LEU A 24 10.05 -4.00 -1.34
C LEU A 24 10.18 -5.49 -1.00
N ASN A 25 10.81 -5.77 0.15
CA ASN A 25 10.71 -7.10 0.76
C ASN A 25 9.32 -7.28 1.44
N PRO A 26 8.95 -8.51 1.86
CA PRO A 26 7.65 -8.77 2.48
C PRO A 26 7.32 -7.86 3.69
N SER A 27 8.28 -7.61 4.56
CA SER A 27 8.06 -6.76 5.75
C SER A 27 7.82 -5.30 5.37
N GLU A 28 8.55 -4.79 4.37
CA GLU A 28 8.37 -3.44 3.84
C GLU A 28 7.01 -3.29 3.13
N LEU A 29 6.57 -4.33 2.41
CA LEU A 29 5.26 -4.35 1.76
C LEU A 29 4.11 -4.34 2.79
N VAL A 30 4.24 -5.08 3.90
CA VAL A 30 3.29 -5.02 5.02
C VAL A 30 3.18 -3.58 5.55
N ILE A 31 4.32 -2.91 5.74
CA ILE A 31 4.35 -1.51 6.21
C ILE A 31 3.63 -0.60 5.21
N PHE A 32 3.91 -0.76 3.91
CA PHE A 32 3.27 0.03 2.86
C PHE A 32 1.75 -0.18 2.83
N LEU A 33 1.28 -1.42 2.86
CA LEU A 33 -0.16 -1.74 2.91
C LEU A 33 -0.85 -1.12 4.14
N LYS A 34 -0.22 -1.18 5.32
CA LYS A 34 -0.75 -0.52 6.52
C LYS A 34 -0.86 0.99 6.33
N THR A 35 0.15 1.62 5.75
CA THR A 35 0.12 3.06 5.44
C THR A 35 -0.97 3.41 4.44
N VAL A 36 -1.17 2.59 3.39
CA VAL A 36 -2.27 2.76 2.42
C VAL A 36 -3.64 2.68 3.11
N MET A 37 -3.85 1.71 4.01
CA MET A 37 -5.11 1.59 4.76
C MET A 37 -5.34 2.77 5.71
N GLN A 38 -4.29 3.25 6.38
CA GLN A 38 -4.36 4.44 7.23
C GLN A 38 -4.70 5.69 6.41
N ALA A 39 -4.10 5.86 5.23
CA ALA A 39 -4.40 6.96 4.31
C ALA A 39 -5.86 6.89 3.82
N LYS A 40 -6.34 5.70 3.42
CA LYS A 40 -7.76 5.51 3.07
C LYS A 40 -8.68 5.99 4.19
N ASN A 41 -8.42 5.55 5.43
CA ASN A 41 -9.25 5.92 6.58
C ASN A 41 -9.21 7.43 6.85
N ALA A 42 -8.04 8.05 6.76
CA ALA A 42 -7.89 9.50 6.93
C ALA A 42 -8.62 10.31 5.84
N SER A 43 -8.74 9.76 4.63
CA SER A 43 -9.46 10.41 3.53
C SER A 43 -10.97 10.20 3.55
N GLN A 44 -11.53 9.39 4.47
CA GLN A 44 -12.99 9.13 4.52
C GLN A 44 -13.82 10.40 4.79
N ASP A 45 -13.24 11.38 5.48
CA ASP A 45 -13.90 12.64 5.80
C ASP A 45 -13.85 13.66 4.64
N GLU A 46 -13.15 13.34 3.55
CA GLU A 46 -13.07 14.21 2.37
C GLU A 46 -14.32 14.07 1.49
N GLU A 47 -14.89 15.18 1.01
CA GLU A 47 -16.07 15.18 0.12
C GLU A 47 -15.86 14.33 -1.15
N SER A 48 -14.64 14.31 -1.66
CA SER A 48 -14.24 13.53 -2.83
C SER A 48 -14.08 12.03 -2.56
N PHE A 49 -14.12 11.57 -1.31
CA PHE A 49 -13.81 10.18 -0.97
C PHE A 49 -14.65 9.17 -1.76
N ALA A 50 -15.96 9.41 -1.88
CA ALA A 50 -16.88 8.54 -2.60
C ALA A 50 -16.50 8.35 -4.08
N MET A 51 -15.83 9.34 -4.70
CA MET A 51 -15.36 9.24 -6.08
C MET A 51 -14.15 8.32 -6.25
N TYR A 52 -13.37 8.12 -5.18
CA TYR A 52 -12.11 7.38 -5.19
C TYR A 52 -12.14 6.09 -4.36
N GLU A 53 -13.24 5.81 -3.64
CA GLU A 53 -13.36 4.65 -2.75
C GLU A 53 -13.07 3.32 -3.47
N ASP A 54 -13.59 3.16 -4.69
CA ASP A 54 -13.35 1.95 -5.48
C ASP A 54 -11.87 1.77 -5.83
N LEU A 55 -11.18 2.85 -6.19
CA LEU A 55 -9.73 2.81 -6.46
C LEU A 55 -8.92 2.46 -5.21
N TRP A 56 -9.32 2.97 -4.04
CA TRP A 56 -8.74 2.56 -2.76
C TRP A 56 -8.91 1.07 -2.51
N ASN A 57 -10.11 0.52 -2.75
CA ASN A 57 -10.40 -0.89 -2.57
C ASN A 57 -9.56 -1.76 -3.50
N GLN A 58 -9.49 -1.40 -4.79
CA GLN A 58 -8.68 -2.11 -5.77
C GLN A 58 -7.20 -2.13 -5.40
N LEU A 59 -6.64 -1.00 -4.94
CA LEU A 59 -5.24 -0.94 -4.52
C LEU A 59 -4.98 -1.85 -3.32
N ILE A 60 -5.84 -1.79 -2.29
CA ILE A 60 -5.69 -2.62 -1.08
C ILE A 60 -5.85 -4.10 -1.41
N GLU A 61 -6.80 -4.47 -2.25
CA GLU A 61 -7.02 -5.85 -2.67
C GLU A 61 -5.80 -6.41 -3.43
N LYS A 62 -5.30 -5.67 -4.42
CA LYS A 62 -4.12 -6.09 -5.20
C LYS A 62 -2.88 -6.24 -4.32
N LEU A 63 -2.69 -5.33 -3.37
CA LEU A 63 -1.60 -5.46 -2.39
C LEU A 63 -1.78 -6.72 -1.55
N ARG A 64 -2.98 -7.02 -1.02
CA ARG A 64 -3.23 -8.23 -0.21
C ARG A 64 -3.00 -9.54 -0.98
N GLN A 65 -3.20 -9.54 -2.29
CA GLN A 65 -2.98 -10.69 -3.17
C GLN A 65 -1.51 -10.88 -3.58
N ASP A 66 -0.62 -9.97 -3.18
CA ASP A 66 0.80 -10.07 -3.52
C ASP A 66 1.43 -11.34 -2.92
N ALA A 67 2.11 -12.12 -3.76
CA ALA A 67 2.72 -13.40 -3.37
C ALA A 67 3.69 -13.28 -2.19
N ARG A 68 4.30 -12.10 -2.01
CA ARG A 68 5.19 -11.82 -0.87
C ARG A 68 4.49 -11.94 0.49
N PHE A 69 3.16 -11.88 0.55
CA PHE A 69 2.39 -12.16 1.77
C PHE A 69 2.21 -13.67 2.03
N ILE A 70 2.15 -14.48 0.98
CA ILE A 70 1.94 -15.93 1.07
C ILE A 70 3.21 -16.61 1.57
N ASP A 71 4.36 -16.26 0.99
CA ASP A 71 5.66 -16.85 1.34
C ASP A 71 6.18 -16.44 2.73
N PHE A 72 5.62 -15.35 3.30
CA PHE A 72 6.04 -14.79 4.59
C PHE A 72 5.13 -15.18 5.76
N GLY A 73 4.10 -16.01 5.55
CA GLY A 73 3.07 -16.31 6.56
C GLY A 73 2.29 -15.05 6.99
N GLY A 74 2.14 -14.09 6.08
CA GLY A 74 1.94 -12.67 6.38
C GLY A 74 0.49 -12.21 6.60
N LEU A 75 -0.51 -13.04 6.32
CA LEU A 75 -1.92 -12.68 6.55
C LEU A 75 -2.33 -12.83 8.02
N ASP A 76 -1.75 -13.79 8.75
CA ASP A 76 -2.06 -14.04 10.17
C ASP A 76 -1.63 -12.88 11.08
N LYS A 77 -0.63 -12.09 10.65
CA LYS A 77 -0.16 -10.89 11.37
C LYS A 77 -0.99 -9.63 11.11
N LEU A 78 -1.94 -9.67 10.18
CA LEU A 78 -2.87 -8.56 9.92
C LEU A 78 -4.16 -8.69 10.76
N GLY A 79 -4.47 -9.88 11.29
CA GLY A 79 -5.72 -10.18 11.99
C GLY A 79 -5.76 -9.89 13.50
N HIS A 80 -4.67 -9.41 14.11
CA HIS A 80 -4.57 -9.32 15.59
C HIS A 80 -4.75 -7.92 16.20
N TRP A 81 -5.10 -6.91 15.41
CA TRP A 81 -5.20 -5.53 15.89
C TRP A 81 -6.37 -4.81 15.23
N CYS A 82 -7.58 -5.29 15.52
CA CYS A 82 -8.82 -4.52 15.44
C CYS A 82 -9.16 -4.02 16.84
#